data_AF-A0A820NWM6-F1
#
_entry.id   AF-A0A820NWM6-F1
#
_cell.length_a   1.000
_cell.length_b   1.000
_cell.length_c   1.000
_cell.angle_alpha   90.00
_cell.angle_beta   90.00
_cell.angle_gamma   90.00
#
_symmetry.space_group_name_H-M   'P 1'
#
loop_
_entity.id
_entity.type
_entity.pdbx_description
1 polymer ?
#
loop_
_entity_poly.entity_id
_entity_poly.type
_entity_poly.pdbx_seq_one_letter_code
_entity_poly.pdbx_strand_id
1 'polypeptide(L)'
;MLRPFQSETHAKRTYRELKLLMHLNHSDAQIVQLYNVFTPEKNVNDFQTLYFVLNFVDYDLSKVIKRGKPFTEDHIKLLIYSLLRGLKFIHSAGVIHRDLKPTNIGISK
;
A
#
# COMPACT_ATOMS: atom_id res chain seq x y z
N MET A 1 -8.28 5.51 12.52
CA MET A 1 -7.84 6.39 11.43
C MET A 1 -6.58 7.12 11.87
N LEU A 2 -5.55 7.16 11.03
CA LEU A 2 -4.37 7.99 11.27
C LEU A 2 -4.81 9.46 11.28
N ARG A 3 -4.45 10.22 12.30
CA ARG A 3 -4.60 11.68 12.28
C ARG A 3 -3.24 12.26 11.86
N PRO A 4 -3.06 12.60 10.58
CA PRO A 4 -1.73 12.83 10.01
C PRO A 4 -1.01 14.02 10.64
N PHE A 5 -1.73 15.02 11.15
CA PHE A 5 -1.15 16.25 11.70
C PHE A 5 -1.18 16.34 13.24
N GLN A 6 -1.37 15.21 13.94
CA GLN A 6 -1.31 15.19 15.41
C GLN A 6 0.08 15.45 16.00
N SER A 7 1.13 15.10 15.26
CA SER A 7 2.50 15.41 15.62
C SER A 7 3.38 15.43 14.38
N GLU A 8 4.56 16.03 14.49
CA GLU A 8 5.53 16.11 13.40
C GLU A 8 5.92 14.71 12.87
N THR A 9 6.03 13.71 13.75
CA THR A 9 6.33 12.33 13.37
C THR A 9 5.22 11.71 12.51
N HIS A 10 3.95 11.94 12.87
CA HIS A 10 2.83 11.48 12.05
C HIS A 10 2.81 12.18 10.69
N ALA A 11 3.06 13.50 10.67
CA ALA A 11 3.06 14.28 9.44
C ALA A 11 4.17 13.83 8.49
N LYS A 12 5.40 13.64 9.00
CA LYS A 12 6.52 13.08 8.24
C LYS A 12 6.22 11.69 7.70
N ARG A 13 5.56 10.83 8.48
CA ARG A 13 5.18 9.49 8.05
C ARG A 13 4.17 9.54 6.91
N THR A 14 3.09 10.31 7.04
CA THR A 14 2.07 10.45 5.99
C THR A 14 2.64 11.08 4.72
N TYR A 15 3.48 12.11 4.85
CA TYR A 15 4.14 12.72 3.69
C TYR A 15 5.08 11.75 2.97
N ARG A 16 5.86 10.95 3.72
CA ARG A 16 6.72 9.92 3.15
C ARG A 16 5.91 8.85 2.42
N GLU A 17 4.80 8.41 2.99
CA GLU A 17 3.90 7.44 2.37
C GLU A 17 3.34 7.97 1.05
N LEU A 18 2.82 9.21 1.04
CA LEU A 18 2.36 9.87 -0.19
C LEU A 18 3.47 9.93 -1.25
N LYS A 19 4.68 10.38 -0.87
CA LYS A 19 5.81 10.48 -1.79
C LYS A 19 6.21 9.13 -2.38
N LEU A 20 6.23 8.07 -1.56
CA LEU A 20 6.54 6.72 -2.02
C LEU A 20 5.47 6.18 -2.95
N LEU A 21 4.19 6.37 -2.62
CA LEU A 21 3.08 5.96 -3.48
C LEU A 21 3.13 6.67 -4.83
N MET A 22 3.41 7.98 -4.86
CA MET A 22 3.59 8.73 -6.11
C MET A 22 4.81 8.24 -6.92
N HIS A 23 5.93 7.95 -6.25
CA HIS A 23 7.17 7.52 -6.90
C HIS A 23 7.10 6.10 -7.47
N LEU A 24 6.32 5.22 -6.83
CA LEU A 24 6.17 3.82 -7.21
C LEU A 24 4.90 3.54 -8.03
N ASN A 25 4.19 4.59 -8.49
CA ASN A 25 2.90 4.48 -9.16
C ASN A 25 3.03 4.04 -10.63
N HIS A 26 3.25 2.75 -10.85
CA HIS A 26 3.39 2.16 -12.18
C HIS A 26 2.38 1.03 -12.39
N SER A 27 1.71 1.02 -13.56
CA SER A 27 0.61 0.10 -13.85
C SER A 27 0.99 -1.37 -13.76
N ASP A 28 2.22 -1.69 -14.19
CA ASP A 28 2.70 -3.06 -14.39
C ASP A 28 3.46 -3.61 -13.17
N ALA A 29 3.56 -2.81 -12.12
CA ALA A 29 4.21 -3.17 -10.86
C ALA A 29 3.21 -3.84 -9.90
N GLN A 30 3.67 -4.82 -9.13
CA GLN A 30 2.85 -5.47 -8.09
C GLN A 30 2.78 -4.59 -6.82
N ILE A 31 2.37 -3.33 -7.01
CA ILE A 31 2.29 -2.28 -5.99
C ILE A 31 0.91 -1.63 -6.08
N VAL A 32 0.36 -1.24 -4.94
CA VAL A 32 -0.90 -0.48 -4.88
C VAL A 32 -0.73 0.85 -5.62
N GLN A 33 -1.69 1.19 -6.46
CA GLN A 33 -1.70 2.39 -7.28
C GLN A 33 -2.42 3.52 -6.58
N LEU A 34 -1.86 4.71 -6.71
CA LEU A 34 -2.47 5.96 -6.22
C LEU A 34 -3.18 6.65 -7.39
N TYR A 35 -4.51 6.71 -7.33
CA TYR A 35 -5.32 7.36 -8.35
C TYR A 35 -5.58 8.83 -8.05
N ASN A 36 -5.76 9.19 -6.79
CA ASN A 36 -6.03 10.57 -6.40
C ASN A 36 -5.65 10.83 -4.94
N VAL A 37 -5.42 12.10 -4.62
CA VAL A 37 -5.18 12.60 -3.27
C VAL A 37 -5.98 13.88 -3.09
N PHE A 38 -6.81 13.94 -2.06
CA PHE A 38 -7.63 15.11 -1.82
C PHE A 38 -7.88 15.37 -0.33
N THR A 39 -8.35 16.58 -0.06
CA THR A 39 -8.76 17.06 1.25
C THR A 39 -10.10 17.78 1.07
N PRO A 40 -11.08 17.55 1.97
CA PRO A 40 -12.32 18.33 1.95
C PRO A 40 -12.13 19.77 2.42
N GLU A 41 -11.04 20.07 3.13
CA GLU A 41 -10.74 21.38 3.67
C GLU A 41 -10.27 22.35 2.57
N LYS A 42 -10.86 23.55 2.53
CA LYS A 42 -10.62 24.54 1.46
C LYS A 42 -9.44 25.46 1.75
N ASN A 43 -9.09 25.64 3.02
CA ASN A 43 -8.02 26.52 3.47
C ASN A 43 -6.92 25.72 4.12
N VAL A 44 -5.68 26.17 3.95
CA VAL A 44 -4.51 25.54 4.57
C VAL A 44 -4.55 25.57 6.10
N ASN A 45 -5.16 26.61 6.70
CA ASN A 45 -5.28 26.74 8.15
C ASN A 45 -6.19 25.66 8.77
N ASP A 46 -7.13 25.14 7.98
CA ASP A 46 -8.09 24.12 8.42
C ASP A 46 -7.63 22.70 8.04
N PHE A 47 -6.49 22.56 7.36
CA PHE A 47 -6.03 21.30 6.79
C PHE A 47 -5.69 20.28 7.87
N GLN A 48 -6.61 19.33 8.09
CA GLN A 48 -6.46 18.28 9.10
C GLN A 48 -6.52 16.87 8.50
N THR A 49 -7.11 16.72 7.33
CA THR A 49 -7.42 15.42 6.74
C THR A 49 -6.88 15.29 5.33
N LEU A 50 -6.36 14.10 5.02
CA LEU A 50 -5.90 13.75 3.68
C LEU A 50 -6.44 12.37 3.31
N TYR A 51 -7.06 12.27 2.14
CA TYR A 51 -7.62 11.04 1.59
C TYR A 51 -6.76 10.56 0.43
N PHE A 52 -6.41 9.27 0.46
CA PHE A 52 -5.76 8.58 -0.65
C PHE A 52 -6.79 7.71 -1.36
N VAL A 53 -6.94 7.92 -2.66
CA VAL A 53 -7.73 7.04 -3.53
C VAL A 53 -6.77 6.04 -4.14
N LEU A 54 -6.92 4.78 -3.75
CA LEU A 54 -6.07 3.67 -4.18
C LEU A 54 -6.88 2.68 -5.02
N ASN A 55 -6.19 1.80 -5.77
CA ASN A 55 -6.88 0.67 -6.38
C ASN A 55 -7.52 -0.23 -5.32
N PHE A 56 -8.71 -0.73 -5.64
CA PHE A 56 -9.41 -1.67 -4.77
C PHE A 56 -8.72 -3.04 -4.79
N VAL A 57 -8.73 -3.69 -3.64
CA VAL A 57 -8.23 -5.04 -3.43
C VAL A 57 -9.26 -5.77 -2.57
N ASP A 58 -9.67 -6.98 -2.98
CA ASP A 58 -10.73 -7.74 -2.31
C ASP A 58 -10.36 -8.08 -0.85
N TYR A 59 -9.15 -8.59 -0.63
CA TYR A 59 -8.70 -9.08 0.66
C TYR A 59 -7.21 -8.79 0.89
N ASP A 60 -6.81 -8.63 2.16
CA ASP A 60 -5.41 -8.83 2.54
C ASP A 60 -5.12 -10.32 2.70
N LEU A 61 -3.88 -10.74 2.45
CA LEU A 61 -3.45 -12.13 2.54
C LEU A 61 -3.72 -12.72 3.94
N SER A 62 -3.65 -11.92 5.00
CA SER A 62 -3.97 -12.38 6.36
C SER A 62 -5.42 -12.87 6.48
N LYS A 63 -6.40 -12.17 5.87
CA LYS A 63 -7.80 -12.62 5.81
C LYS A 63 -7.96 -13.89 5.00
N VAL A 64 -7.24 -14.04 3.90
CA VAL A 64 -7.29 -15.27 3.08
C VAL A 64 -6.79 -16.48 3.88
N ILE A 65 -5.66 -16.34 4.57
CA ILE A 65 -5.11 -17.39 5.44
C ILE A 65 -6.11 -17.77 6.55
N LYS A 66 -6.70 -16.78 7.23
CA LYS A 66 -7.65 -17.02 8.33
C LYS A 66 -8.94 -17.71 7.91
N ARG A 67 -9.36 -17.58 6.64
CA ARG A 67 -10.54 -18.27 6.11
C ARG A 67 -10.34 -19.79 5.98
N GLY A 68 -9.11 -20.28 6.09
CA GLY A 68 -8.81 -21.71 6.16
C GLY A 68 -8.97 -22.47 4.86
N LYS A 69 -9.17 -21.79 3.71
CA LYS A 69 -9.09 -22.45 2.41
C LYS A 69 -7.63 -22.85 2.15
N PRO A 70 -7.34 -24.13 1.88
CA PRO A 70 -5.99 -24.56 1.55
C PRO A 70 -5.47 -23.84 0.30
N PHE A 71 -4.22 -23.37 0.36
CA PHE A 71 -3.52 -22.93 -0.84
C PHE A 71 -3.06 -24.17 -1.62
N THR A 72 -3.32 -24.21 -2.92
CA THR A 72 -2.68 -25.17 -3.81
C THR A 72 -1.25 -24.72 -4.05
N GLU A 73 -0.40 -25.62 -4.55
CA GLU A 73 0.97 -25.28 -4.91
C GLU A 73 1.04 -24.14 -5.94
N ASP A 74 0.11 -24.13 -6.90
CA ASP A 74 0.04 -23.07 -7.91
C ASP A 74 -0.34 -21.71 -7.32
N HIS A 75 -1.26 -21.67 -6.34
CA HIS A 75 -1.57 -20.43 -5.62
C HIS A 75 -0.33 -19.89 -4.90
N ILE A 76 0.47 -20.76 -4.27
CA ILE A 76 1.69 -20.37 -3.57
C ILE A 76 2.72 -19.84 -4.57
N LYS A 77 2.93 -20.53 -5.70
CA LYS A 77 3.85 -20.10 -6.77
C LYS A 77 3.50 -18.71 -7.29
N LEU A 78 2.22 -18.47 -7.62
CA LEU A 78 1.76 -17.17 -8.12
C LEU A 78 1.89 -16.05 -7.09
N LEU A 79 1.59 -16.35 -5.82
CA LEU A 79 1.72 -15.40 -4.72
C LEU A 79 3.18 -14.99 -4.52
N ILE A 80 4.08 -15.96 -4.41
CA ILE A 80 5.52 -15.71 -4.21
C ILE A 80 6.11 -15.00 -5.43
N TYR A 81 5.75 -15.42 -6.63
CA TYR A 81 6.20 -14.76 -7.86
C TYR A 81 5.79 -13.28 -7.90
N SER A 82 4.52 -12.98 -7.60
CA SER A 82 4.01 -11.61 -7.56
C SER A 82 4.71 -10.78 -6.48
N LEU A 83 4.92 -11.36 -5.30
CA LEU A 83 5.63 -10.71 -4.20
C LEU A 83 7.07 -10.36 -4.59
N LEU A 84 7.79 -11.31 -5.20
CA LEU A 84 9.17 -11.11 -5.63
C LEU A 84 9.27 -10.08 -6.78
N ARG A 85 8.31 -10.05 -7.72
CA ARG A 85 8.24 -8.98 -8.74
C ARG A 85 8.04 -7.61 -8.10
N GLY A 86 7.13 -7.50 -7.13
CA GLY A 86 6.89 -6.26 -6.38
C GLY A 86 8.15 -5.80 -5.64
N LEU A 87 8.80 -6.71 -4.90
CA LEU A 87 10.04 -6.40 -4.18
C LEU A 87 11.18 -6.00 -5.13
N LYS A 88 11.37 -6.71 -6.25
CA LYS A 88 12.34 -6.35 -7.28
C LYS A 88 12.12 -4.90 -7.74
N PHE A 89 10.87 -4.53 -8.01
CA PHE A 89 10.52 -3.19 -8.44
C PHE A 89 10.83 -2.13 -7.37
N ILE A 90 10.35 -2.31 -6.13
CA ILE A 90 10.62 -1.37 -5.02
C ILE A 90 12.13 -1.22 -4.77
N HIS A 91 12.88 -2.33 -4.78
CA HIS A 91 14.33 -2.32 -4.55
C HIS A 91 15.08 -1.64 -5.70
N SER A 92 14.62 -1.78 -6.95
CA SER A 92 15.21 -1.06 -8.09
C SER A 92 15.05 0.45 -7.99
N ALA A 93 14.04 0.93 -7.25
CA ALA A 93 13.84 2.34 -6.91
C ALA A 93 14.61 2.78 -5.64
N GLY A 94 15.47 1.93 -5.07
CA GLY A 94 16.25 2.23 -3.86
C GLY A 94 15.42 2.25 -2.57
N VAL A 95 14.20 1.70 -2.58
CA VAL A 95 13.30 1.67 -1.43
C VAL A 95 13.34 0.29 -0.77
N ILE A 96 13.28 0.23 0.56
CA ILE A 96 13.12 -1.00 1.34
C ILE A 96 11.78 -0.92 2.08
N HIS A 97 10.92 -1.92 1.92
CA HIS A 97 9.59 -1.94 2.54
C HIS A 97 9.65 -1.97 4.09
N ARG A 98 10.59 -2.74 4.66
CA ARG A 98 10.88 -2.92 6.10
C ARG A 98 9.78 -3.51 7.00
N ASP A 99 8.51 -3.47 6.61
CA ASP A 99 7.39 -4.05 7.37
C ASP A 99 6.54 -4.99 6.49
N LEU A 100 7.19 -5.97 5.85
CA LEU A 100 6.49 -6.90 4.97
C LEU A 100 5.81 -7.98 5.80
N LYS A 101 4.47 -8.03 5.74
CA LYS A 101 3.63 -8.97 6.47
C LYS A 101 2.31 -9.22 5.74
N PRO A 102 1.57 -10.30 6.05
CA PRO A 102 0.35 -10.66 5.29
C PRO A 102 -0.73 -9.58 5.24
N THR A 103 -0.81 -8.68 6.24
CA THR A 103 -1.78 -7.56 6.22
C THR A 103 -1.44 -6.46 5.21
N ASN A 104 -0.20 -6.43 4.70
CA ASN A 104 0.28 -5.45 3.74
C ASN A 104 0.32 -6.01 2.30
N ILE A 105 -0.16 -7.25 2.10
CA ILE A 105 -0.22 -7.90 0.79
C ILE A 105 -1.68 -7.98 0.37
N GLY A 106 -2.01 -7.24 -0.70
CA GLY A 106 -3.33 -7.28 -1.30
C GLY A 106 -3.53 -8.49 -2.23
N ILE A 107 -4.71 -9.09 -2.18
CA ILE A 107 -5.16 -10.19 -3.02
C ILE A 107 -6.47 -9.77 -3.70
N SER A 108 -6.46 -9.80 -5.03
CA SER A 108 -7.66 -9.61 -5.86
C SER A 108 -8.03 -10.93 -6.53
N LYS A 109 -9.31 -11.10 -6.87
CA LYS A 109 -9.82 -12.26 -7.62
C LYS A 109 -9.28 -12.33 -9.04
#